data_AF-W2XH00-F1
#
_entry.id   AF-W2XH00-F1
#
_cell.length_a   1.000
_cell.length_b   1.000
_cell.length_c   1.000
_cell.angle_alpha   90.00
_cell.angle_beta   90.00
_cell.angle_gamma   90.00
#
_symmetry.space_group_name_H-M   'P 1'
#
loop_
_entity.id
_entity.type
_entity.pdbx_description
1 polymer ?
#
loop_
_entity_poly.entity_id
_entity_poly.type
_entity_poly.pdbx_seq_one_letter_code
_entity_poly.pdbx_strand_id
1 'polypeptide(L)'
;MWTTLHNPIPNSQAVQMSAAPANVVGYDVPNGDFCAYLKGFWKRNLEWRRFGASFKHLRSTNNIVFIEEDLDAARQPNTQFLRWSFGRTLKQQDLASAYTVQFIPDEQGTFMEWSFEGVTCHGVFKPEANVAILNFCLQESMVTITYRVLDANTMAVCIVDVDSEHTPTIQYGNMYRINPSKYEREPED
;
A
#
# COMPACT_ATOMS: atom_id res chain seq x y z
N MET A 1 -64.00 28.21 15.27
CA MET A 1 -63.51 28.86 14.04
C MET A 1 -61.99 28.96 14.20
N TRP A 2 -61.19 27.98 13.79
CA TRP A 2 -60.69 27.72 12.43
C TRP A 2 -60.38 28.99 11.62
N THR A 3 -59.11 29.35 11.55
CA THR A 3 -58.43 29.74 10.29
C THR A 3 -56.91 29.61 10.47
N THR A 4 -56.36 28.64 9.76
CA THR A 4 -54.96 28.26 9.63
C THR A 4 -54.28 29.19 8.62
N LEU A 5 -53.18 29.87 8.99
CA LEU A 5 -52.34 30.60 8.04
C LEU A 5 -51.50 29.60 7.23
N HIS A 6 -51.87 29.39 5.97
CA HIS A 6 -51.06 28.69 4.98
C HIS A 6 -50.02 29.66 4.39
N ASN A 7 -48.74 29.44 4.68
CA ASN A 7 -47.67 30.00 3.85
C ASN A 7 -47.49 29.09 2.63
N PRO A 8 -47.43 29.63 1.40
CA PRO A 8 -47.08 28.86 0.22
C PRO A 8 -45.59 28.48 0.26
N ILE A 9 -45.32 27.21 0.03
CA ILE A 9 -43.98 26.66 -0.21
C ILE A 9 -43.51 27.14 -1.59
N PRO A 10 -42.34 27.79 -1.74
CA PRO A 10 -41.78 28.07 -3.05
C PRO A 10 -41.35 26.77 -3.74
N ASN A 11 -41.87 26.58 -4.93
CA ASN A 11 -41.58 25.46 -5.81
C ASN A 11 -40.10 25.46 -6.29
N SER A 12 -39.56 24.25 -6.35
CA SER A 12 -38.53 23.78 -7.28
C SER A 12 -37.26 24.61 -7.49
N GLN A 13 -36.19 24.22 -6.81
CA GLN A 13 -34.91 24.06 -7.49
C GLN A 13 -34.48 22.60 -7.30
N ALA A 14 -34.65 21.81 -8.36
CA ALA A 14 -33.95 20.55 -8.47
C ALA A 14 -32.47 20.88 -8.35
N VAL A 15 -31.84 20.46 -7.26
CA VAL A 15 -30.38 20.46 -7.14
C VAL A 15 -29.93 19.55 -8.28
N GLN A 16 -29.43 20.18 -9.34
CA GLN A 16 -28.77 19.51 -10.43
C GLN A 16 -27.61 18.77 -9.76
N MET A 17 -27.77 17.46 -9.55
CA MET A 17 -26.68 16.58 -9.17
C MET A 17 -25.65 16.80 -10.27
N SER A 18 -24.60 17.54 -9.95
CA SER A 18 -23.46 17.70 -10.83
C SER A 18 -23.02 16.30 -11.18
N ALA A 19 -23.13 15.92 -12.45
CA ALA A 19 -22.61 14.66 -12.93
C ALA A 19 -21.19 14.51 -12.37
N ALA A 20 -20.92 13.39 -11.70
CA ALA A 20 -19.59 13.07 -11.24
C ALA A 20 -18.62 13.31 -12.41
N PRO A 21 -17.45 13.95 -12.19
CA PRO A 21 -16.55 14.27 -13.27
C PRO A 21 -16.26 12.99 -14.07
N ALA A 22 -16.66 13.00 -15.34
CA ALA A 22 -16.41 11.91 -16.25
C ALA A 22 -14.89 11.76 -16.40
N ASN A 23 -14.40 10.59 -16.01
CA ASN A 23 -13.04 10.10 -16.21
C ASN A 23 -11.92 10.95 -15.60
N VAL A 24 -11.79 10.88 -14.27
CA VAL A 24 -10.43 10.79 -13.73
C VAL A 24 -9.89 9.44 -14.19
N VAL A 25 -9.07 9.43 -15.25
CA VAL A 25 -8.39 8.22 -15.70
C VAL A 25 -7.37 7.89 -14.62
N GLY A 26 -7.79 7.10 -13.64
CA GLY A 26 -6.89 6.46 -12.69
C GLY A 26 -5.89 5.60 -13.46
N TYR A 27 -4.68 5.47 -12.93
CA TYR A 27 -3.74 4.52 -13.50
C TYR A 27 -4.26 3.09 -13.29
N ASP A 28 -4.47 2.33 -14.35
CA ASP A 28 -4.82 0.92 -14.21
C ASP A 28 -3.55 0.06 -14.17
N VAL A 29 -3.45 -0.80 -13.15
CA VAL A 29 -2.41 -1.83 -13.13
C VAL A 29 -2.61 -2.76 -14.34
N PRO A 30 -1.61 -2.94 -15.21
CA PRO A 30 -1.74 -3.76 -16.41
C PRO A 30 -2.29 -5.16 -16.10
N ASN A 31 -3.38 -5.55 -16.76
CA ASN A 31 -4.10 -6.81 -16.55
C ASN A 31 -4.57 -7.06 -15.10
N GLY A 32 -4.56 -6.04 -14.24
CA GLY A 32 -4.78 -6.21 -12.79
C GLY A 32 -3.68 -7.00 -12.09
N ASP A 33 -2.54 -7.25 -12.76
CA ASP A 33 -1.45 -8.08 -12.23
C ASP A 33 -0.58 -7.28 -11.25
N PHE A 34 -1.06 -7.20 -10.01
CA PHE A 34 -0.36 -6.53 -8.93
C PHE A 34 0.96 -7.20 -8.58
N CYS A 35 1.04 -8.53 -8.74
CA CYS A 35 2.25 -9.28 -8.51
C CYS A 35 3.37 -8.83 -9.45
N ALA A 36 3.11 -8.78 -10.75
CA ALA A 36 4.06 -8.27 -11.73
C ALA A 36 4.38 -6.78 -11.53
N TYR A 37 3.38 -5.96 -11.19
CA TYR A 37 3.58 -4.53 -10.92
C TYR A 37 4.61 -4.29 -9.82
N LEU A 38 4.58 -5.07 -8.74
CA LEU A 38 5.46 -4.85 -7.61
C LEU A 38 6.93 -5.15 -7.94
N LYS A 39 7.23 -6.11 -8.83
CA LYS A 39 8.60 -6.59 -9.12
C LYS A 39 9.58 -5.43 -9.41
N GLY A 40 10.76 -5.48 -8.78
CA GLY A 40 11.86 -4.54 -8.97
C GLY A 40 12.26 -3.76 -7.71
N PHE A 41 13.07 -2.72 -7.93
CA PHE A 41 13.58 -1.86 -6.87
C PHE A 41 12.71 -0.64 -6.63
N TRP A 42 12.48 -0.34 -5.36
CA TRP A 42 11.73 0.80 -4.88
C TRP A 42 12.53 1.59 -3.84
N LYS A 43 12.42 2.90 -3.91
CA LYS A 43 12.82 3.82 -2.85
C LYS A 43 11.61 4.15 -2.00
N ARG A 44 11.64 3.77 -0.72
CA ARG A 44 10.56 4.06 0.24
C ARG A 44 11.00 5.15 1.22
N ASN A 45 10.17 6.18 1.36
CA ASN A 45 10.39 7.29 2.27
C ASN A 45 9.14 7.46 3.13
N LEU A 46 9.24 7.30 4.45
CA LEU A 46 8.12 7.43 5.38
C LEU A 46 8.47 8.37 6.54
N GLU A 47 7.51 9.18 6.97
CA GLU A 47 7.55 9.87 8.26
C GLU A 47 6.78 9.08 9.31
N TRP A 48 7.36 8.88 10.48
CA TRP A 48 6.71 8.26 11.64
C TRP A 48 6.18 9.33 12.59
N ARG A 49 4.91 9.22 12.97
CA ARG A 49 4.25 10.07 13.96
C ARG A 49 3.47 9.23 14.96
N ARG A 50 3.32 9.78 16.17
CA ARG A 50 2.41 9.24 17.21
C ARG A 50 1.10 10.01 17.16
N PHE A 51 -0.02 9.30 17.20
CA PHE A 51 -1.33 9.91 17.44
C PHE A 51 -1.46 10.24 18.93
N GLY A 52 -1.01 11.44 19.30
CA GLY A 52 -1.26 12.06 20.60
C GLY A 52 -1.65 13.52 20.42
N ALA A 53 -1.91 14.24 21.50
CA ALA A 53 -2.42 15.62 21.47
C ALA A 53 -1.60 16.62 20.61
N SER A 54 -0.31 16.34 20.38
CA SER A 54 0.59 17.21 19.61
C SER A 54 1.05 16.66 18.26
N PHE A 55 0.53 15.50 17.80
CA PHE A 55 0.91 14.85 16.54
C PHE A 55 2.44 14.91 16.25
N LYS A 56 3.22 14.48 17.23
CA LYS A 56 4.67 14.67 17.27
C LYS A 56 5.37 13.78 16.25
N HIS A 57 6.26 14.38 15.46
CA HIS A 57 7.20 13.66 14.60
C HIS A 57 8.17 12.83 15.45
N LEU A 58 8.33 11.55 15.10
CA LEU A 58 9.24 10.62 15.77
C LEU A 58 10.53 10.43 14.99
N ARG A 59 10.43 10.01 13.73
CA ARG A 59 11.58 9.82 12.83
C ARG A 59 11.14 9.79 11.37
N SER A 60 12.08 9.91 10.46
CA SER A 60 11.89 9.54 9.05
C SER A 60 12.65 8.26 8.73
N THR A 61 12.08 7.43 7.85
CA THR A 61 12.75 6.26 7.30
C THR A 61 12.94 6.45 5.81
N ASN A 62 14.11 6.03 5.33
CA ASN A 62 14.46 6.09 3.94
C ASN A 62 15.23 4.82 3.58
N ASN A 63 14.59 3.91 2.86
CA ASN A 63 15.15 2.61 2.56
C ASN A 63 14.89 2.16 1.12
N ILE A 64 15.74 1.23 0.67
CA ILE A 64 15.51 0.46 -0.54
C ILE A 64 14.62 -0.71 -0.17
N VAL A 65 13.61 -0.97 -1.00
CA VAL A 65 12.81 -2.19 -0.99
C VAL A 65 13.07 -2.88 -2.30
N PHE A 66 13.55 -4.11 -2.24
CA PHE A 66 13.68 -4.97 -3.40
C PHE A 66 12.65 -6.07 -3.32
N ILE A 67 11.94 -6.23 -4.43
CA ILE A 67 10.79 -7.09 -4.59
C ILE A 67 11.08 -7.98 -5.79
N GLU A 68 11.21 -9.27 -5.57
CA GLU A 68 11.49 -10.23 -6.63
C GLU A 68 10.71 -11.51 -6.44
N GLU A 69 10.70 -12.33 -7.49
CA GLU A 69 10.10 -13.65 -7.42
C GLU A 69 10.93 -14.58 -6.54
N ASP A 70 10.27 -15.26 -5.62
CA ASP A 70 10.88 -16.27 -4.77
C ASP A 70 10.80 -17.63 -5.47
N LEU A 71 11.89 -17.99 -6.15
CA LEU A 71 11.99 -19.24 -6.91
C LEU A 71 12.18 -20.47 -6.02
N ASP A 72 12.58 -20.27 -4.76
CA ASP A 72 12.82 -21.33 -3.78
C ASP A 72 11.53 -21.72 -3.03
N ALA A 73 10.50 -20.86 -3.09
CA ALA A 73 9.19 -21.14 -2.50
C ALA A 73 8.51 -22.35 -3.17
N ALA A 74 7.77 -23.12 -2.37
CA ALA A 74 7.05 -24.28 -2.85
C ALA A 74 6.00 -23.88 -3.91
N ARG A 75 6.24 -24.26 -5.16
CA ARG A 75 5.35 -23.94 -6.27
C ARG A 75 3.96 -24.50 -6.02
N GLN A 76 2.96 -23.63 -6.04
CA GLN A 76 1.55 -24.00 -6.05
C GLN A 76 0.90 -23.54 -7.36
N PRO A 77 0.00 -24.34 -7.97
CA PRO A 77 -0.65 -23.97 -9.21
C PRO A 77 -1.32 -22.59 -9.13
N ASN A 78 -1.16 -21.79 -10.18
CA ASN A 78 -1.79 -20.46 -10.32
C ASN A 78 -1.45 -19.44 -9.23
N THR A 79 -0.36 -19.63 -8.48
CA THR A 79 0.11 -18.64 -7.50
C THR A 79 1.54 -18.22 -7.81
N GLN A 80 1.91 -17.05 -7.30
CA GLN A 80 3.28 -16.54 -7.39
C GLN A 80 3.76 -16.17 -5.99
N PHE A 81 5.04 -16.38 -5.73
CA PHE A 81 5.65 -16.02 -4.45
C PHE A 81 6.62 -14.89 -4.70
N LEU A 82 6.51 -13.81 -3.93
CA LEU A 82 7.46 -12.72 -4.01
C LEU A 82 8.15 -12.47 -2.66
N ARG A 83 9.46 -12.27 -2.71
CA ARG A 83 10.32 -12.07 -1.53
C ARG A 83 10.66 -10.59 -1.36
N TRP A 84 10.29 -10.02 -0.21
CA TRP A 84 10.63 -8.64 0.16
C TRP A 84 11.96 -8.60 0.88
N SER A 85 12.85 -7.76 0.36
CA SER A 85 14.12 -7.45 0.98
C SER A 85 14.26 -5.94 1.21
N PHE A 86 14.85 -5.55 2.34
CA PHE A 86 15.01 -4.16 2.72
C PHE A 86 16.48 -3.83 2.95
N GLY A 87 16.92 -2.66 2.51
CA GLY A 87 18.31 -2.23 2.68
C GLY A 87 18.51 -0.73 2.61
N ARG A 88 19.76 -0.31 2.80
CA ARG A 88 20.15 1.11 2.69
C ARG A 88 20.61 1.49 1.28
N THR A 89 21.14 0.52 0.54
CA THR A 89 21.64 0.70 -0.83
C THR A 89 21.03 -0.36 -1.76
N LEU A 90 21.37 -0.27 -3.04
CA LEU A 90 20.96 -1.24 -4.07
C LEU A 90 21.84 -2.50 -4.09
N LYS A 91 22.94 -2.52 -3.34
CA LYS A 91 23.86 -3.65 -3.33
C LYS A 91 23.20 -4.84 -2.65
N GLN A 92 23.28 -6.02 -3.29
CA GLN A 92 22.64 -7.23 -2.78
C GLN A 92 23.03 -7.57 -1.34
N GLN A 93 24.30 -7.36 -0.98
CA GLN A 93 24.83 -7.59 0.37
C GLN A 93 24.22 -6.67 1.45
N ASP A 94 23.63 -5.54 1.07
CA ASP A 94 23.00 -4.58 1.99
C ASP A 94 21.49 -4.81 2.10
N LEU A 95 20.93 -5.77 1.34
CA LEU A 95 19.53 -6.13 1.35
C LEU A 95 19.31 -7.34 2.27
N ALA A 96 18.50 -7.17 3.29
CA ALA A 96 18.07 -8.25 4.16
C ALA A 96 16.67 -8.73 3.75
N SER A 97 16.54 -10.02 3.43
CA SER A 97 15.23 -10.65 3.22
C SER A 97 14.42 -10.61 4.50
N ALA A 98 13.17 -10.16 4.40
CA ALA A 98 12.29 -9.99 5.55
C ALA A 98 11.16 -11.01 5.55
N TYR A 99 10.45 -11.16 4.42
CA TYR A 99 9.33 -12.08 4.30
C TYR A 99 9.02 -12.40 2.83
N THR A 100 8.37 -13.54 2.62
CA THR A 100 7.88 -13.98 1.31
C THR A 100 6.36 -14.00 1.36
N VAL A 101 5.72 -13.39 0.35
CA VAL A 101 4.28 -13.29 0.21
C VAL A 101 3.81 -14.15 -0.97
N GLN A 102 2.82 -14.99 -0.71
CA GLN A 102 2.08 -15.70 -1.75
C GLN A 102 1.00 -14.80 -2.33
N PHE A 103 0.92 -14.72 -3.65
CA PHE A 103 -0.09 -13.99 -4.41
C PHE A 103 -1.01 -15.00 -5.09
N ILE A 104 -2.29 -14.92 -4.75
CA ILE A 104 -3.35 -15.81 -5.21
C ILE A 104 -4.34 -14.94 -6.01
N PRO A 105 -4.37 -15.08 -7.35
CA PRO A 105 -5.35 -14.38 -8.18
C PRO A 105 -6.78 -14.72 -7.75
N ASP A 106 -7.64 -13.70 -7.70
CA ASP A 106 -9.05 -13.81 -7.35
C ASP A 106 -9.90 -13.01 -8.36
N GLU A 107 -11.17 -13.34 -8.52
CA GLU A 107 -12.07 -12.65 -9.46
C GLU A 107 -12.18 -11.14 -9.18
N GLN A 108 -12.00 -10.74 -7.92
CA GLN A 108 -12.10 -9.35 -7.47
C GLN A 108 -10.73 -8.68 -7.23
N GLY A 109 -9.62 -9.33 -7.62
CA GLY A 109 -8.28 -8.77 -7.46
C GLY A 109 -7.22 -9.81 -7.12
N THR A 110 -6.49 -9.60 -6.03
CA THR A 110 -5.43 -10.53 -5.60
C THR A 110 -5.45 -10.70 -4.10
N PHE A 111 -5.63 -11.93 -3.65
CA PHE A 111 -5.44 -12.29 -2.25
C PHE A 111 -3.95 -12.54 -1.99
N MET A 112 -3.48 -12.15 -0.82
CA MET A 112 -2.10 -12.31 -0.40
C MET A 112 -2.04 -13.01 0.94
N GLU A 113 -1.10 -13.92 1.10
CA GLU A 113 -0.88 -14.66 2.35
C GLU A 113 0.62 -14.80 2.61
N TRP A 114 1.02 -14.69 3.87
CA TRP A 114 2.39 -14.96 4.29
C TRP A 114 2.44 -15.39 5.74
N SER A 115 3.57 -15.96 6.16
CA SER A 115 3.88 -16.14 7.57
C SER A 115 4.84 -15.05 8.03
N PHE A 116 4.55 -14.47 9.19
CA PHE A 116 5.44 -13.53 9.88
C PHE A 116 5.51 -13.92 11.35
N GLU A 117 6.73 -14.17 11.86
CA GLU A 117 6.96 -14.64 13.24
C GLU A 117 6.09 -15.84 13.65
N GLY A 118 5.82 -16.75 12.70
CA GLY A 118 5.01 -17.96 12.94
C GLY A 118 3.49 -17.73 12.90
N VAL A 119 3.04 -16.50 12.67
CA VAL A 119 1.62 -16.15 12.52
C VAL A 119 1.27 -15.97 11.04
N THR A 120 0.14 -16.54 10.61
CA THR A 120 -0.38 -16.31 9.26
C THR A 120 -0.98 -14.91 9.16
N CYS A 121 -0.53 -14.18 8.15
CA CYS A 121 -0.94 -12.82 7.84
C CYS A 121 -1.59 -12.80 6.46
N HIS A 122 -2.43 -11.79 6.22
CA HIS A 122 -3.24 -11.71 5.01
C HIS A 122 -3.26 -10.32 4.42
N GLY A 123 -3.46 -10.26 3.12
CA GLY A 123 -3.65 -9.02 2.40
C GLY A 123 -4.56 -9.17 1.20
N VAL A 124 -4.99 -8.04 0.66
CA VAL A 124 -5.82 -7.97 -0.53
C VAL A 124 -5.37 -6.80 -1.39
N PHE A 125 -5.36 -6.99 -2.71
CA PHE A 125 -5.30 -5.91 -3.68
C PHE A 125 -6.65 -5.81 -4.39
N LYS A 126 -7.19 -4.59 -4.47
CA LYS A 126 -8.43 -4.27 -5.16
C LYS A 126 -8.11 -3.38 -6.37
N PRO A 127 -8.14 -3.91 -7.60
CA PRO A 127 -7.79 -3.16 -8.82
C PRO A 127 -8.66 -1.91 -9.00
N GLU A 128 -9.96 -2.01 -8.72
CA GLU A 128 -10.94 -0.92 -8.81
C GLU A 128 -10.58 0.33 -7.99
N ALA A 129 -9.89 0.14 -6.87
CA ALA A 129 -9.45 1.22 -5.99
C ALA A 129 -7.95 1.52 -6.13
N ASN A 130 -7.20 0.66 -6.82
CA ASN A 130 -5.74 0.67 -6.85
C ASN A 130 -5.12 0.65 -5.45
N VAL A 131 -5.70 -0.14 -4.55
CA VAL A 131 -5.28 -0.22 -3.15
C VAL A 131 -4.95 -1.67 -2.79
N ALA A 132 -3.76 -1.87 -2.22
CA ALA A 132 -3.40 -3.07 -1.49
C ALA A 132 -3.38 -2.80 0.01
N ILE A 133 -3.95 -3.72 0.78
CA ILE A 133 -3.92 -3.71 2.24
C ILE A 133 -3.25 -5.00 2.69
N LEU A 134 -2.22 -4.90 3.51
CA LEU A 134 -1.51 -6.01 4.13
C LEU A 134 -1.67 -5.88 5.65
N ASN A 135 -2.22 -6.90 6.30
CA ASN A 135 -2.37 -6.95 7.75
C ASN A 135 -1.38 -7.94 8.34
N PHE A 136 -0.44 -7.42 9.12
CA PHE A 136 0.48 -8.21 9.93
C PHE A 136 -0.16 -8.42 11.29
N CYS A 137 -0.43 -9.69 11.59
CA CYS A 137 -0.92 -10.13 12.88
C CYS A 137 0.30 -10.46 13.75
N LEU A 138 0.64 -9.60 14.69
CA LEU A 138 1.70 -9.84 15.68
C LEU A 138 1.08 -10.32 16.99
N GLN A 139 1.90 -10.86 17.90
CA GLN A 139 1.39 -11.43 19.16
C GLN A 139 0.65 -10.39 20.02
N GLU A 140 1.11 -9.12 20.01
CA GLU A 140 0.58 -8.05 20.85
C GLU A 140 0.14 -6.80 20.07
N SER A 141 0.21 -6.83 18.75
CA SER A 141 -0.19 -5.69 17.92
C SER A 141 -0.70 -6.12 16.55
N MET A 142 -1.36 -5.20 15.87
CA MET A 142 -1.73 -5.34 14.47
C MET A 142 -1.12 -4.19 13.69
N VAL A 143 -0.39 -4.55 12.63
CA VAL A 143 0.18 -3.56 11.70
C VAL A 143 -0.53 -3.68 10.37
N THR A 144 -1.26 -2.64 9.98
CA THR A 144 -1.91 -2.54 8.69
C THR A 144 -1.08 -1.64 7.78
N ILE A 145 -0.60 -2.20 6.67
CA ILE A 145 0.07 -1.46 5.60
C ILE A 145 -0.89 -1.28 4.44
N THR A 146 -1.13 -0.03 4.05
CA THR A 146 -1.89 0.34 2.86
C THR A 146 -0.93 0.88 1.81
N TYR A 147 -0.93 0.27 0.64
CA TYR A 147 -0.31 0.79 -0.58
C TYR A 147 -1.39 1.28 -1.51
N ARG A 148 -1.28 2.52 -1.98
CA ARG A 148 -2.14 3.04 -3.05
C ARG A 148 -1.31 3.30 -4.29
N VAL A 149 -1.60 2.56 -5.36
CA VAL A 149 -0.97 2.75 -6.66
C VAL A 149 -1.47 4.08 -7.24
N LEU A 150 -0.53 4.96 -7.57
CA LEU A 150 -0.81 6.26 -8.17
C LEU A 150 -0.51 6.24 -9.67
N ASP A 151 0.60 5.59 -10.04
CA ASP A 151 1.04 5.40 -11.42
C ASP A 151 1.99 4.17 -11.55
N ALA A 152 2.58 3.97 -12.72
CA ALA A 152 3.49 2.86 -13.03
C ALA A 152 4.71 2.74 -12.10
N ASN A 153 5.13 3.87 -11.52
CA ASN A 153 6.37 4.02 -10.78
C ASN A 153 6.17 4.63 -9.38
N THR A 154 4.94 4.92 -8.97
CA THR A 154 4.66 5.61 -7.71
C THR A 154 3.53 4.95 -6.94
N MET A 155 3.77 4.72 -5.64
CA MET A 155 2.74 4.36 -4.66
C MET A 155 2.78 5.29 -3.46
N ALA A 156 1.62 5.65 -2.92
CA ALA A 156 1.51 6.17 -1.57
C ALA A 156 1.48 5.02 -0.56
N VAL A 157 2.10 5.20 0.60
CA VAL A 157 2.18 4.17 1.65
C VAL A 157 1.73 4.75 2.97
N CYS A 158 0.88 4.01 3.67
CA CYS A 158 0.48 4.29 5.04
C CYS A 158 0.58 3.01 5.87
N ILE A 159 1.27 3.07 7.01
CA ILE A 159 1.42 1.99 7.97
C ILE A 159 0.78 2.47 9.26
N VAL A 160 -0.25 1.77 9.72
CA VAL A 160 -0.86 2.01 11.03
C VAL A 160 -0.51 0.82 11.91
N ASP A 161 0.05 1.11 13.07
CA ASP A 161 0.40 0.12 14.09
C ASP A 161 -0.39 0.45 15.35
N VAL A 162 -1.15 -0.53 15.84
CA VAL A 162 -1.92 -0.43 17.08
C VAL A 162 -1.46 -1.54 18.00
N ASP A 163 -0.81 -1.15 19.10
CA ASP A 163 -0.40 -2.07 20.16
C ASP A 163 -1.54 -2.41 21.12
N SER A 164 -1.28 -3.39 22.00
CA SER A 164 -2.20 -3.86 23.03
C SER A 164 -2.59 -2.80 24.06
N GLU A 165 -1.80 -1.72 24.18
CA GLU A 165 -2.09 -0.57 25.03
C GLU A 165 -2.96 0.50 24.33
N HIS A 166 -3.38 0.25 23.09
CA HIS A 166 -4.12 1.21 22.27
C HIS A 166 -3.38 2.53 22.05
N THR A 167 -2.06 2.47 21.83
CA THR A 167 -1.23 3.63 21.48
C THR A 167 -0.91 3.63 19.98
N PRO A 168 -1.80 4.14 19.11
CA PRO A 168 -1.61 4.06 17.67
C PRO A 168 -0.44 4.92 17.20
N THR A 169 0.34 4.35 16.29
CA THR A 169 1.34 5.09 15.53
C THR A 169 1.08 4.99 14.04
N ILE A 170 1.55 6.00 13.29
CA ILE A 170 1.39 6.05 11.84
C ILE A 170 2.71 6.35 11.18
N GLN A 171 3.05 5.58 10.15
CA GLN A 171 4.11 5.91 9.22
C GLN A 171 3.48 6.17 7.86
N TYR A 172 3.79 7.29 7.21
CA TYR A 172 3.21 7.59 5.90
C TYR A 172 4.23 8.27 4.99
N GLY A 173 4.05 8.07 3.68
CA GLY A 173 4.90 8.65 2.67
C GLY A 173 4.73 7.95 1.34
N ASN A 174 5.83 7.71 0.63
CA ASN A 174 5.78 7.26 -0.77
C ASN A 174 6.81 6.18 -1.08
N MET A 175 6.50 5.39 -2.09
CA MET A 175 7.41 4.48 -2.77
C MET A 175 7.56 4.88 -4.24
N TYR A 176 8.80 5.00 -4.69
CA TYR A 176 9.15 5.33 -6.06
C TYR A 176 9.97 4.21 -6.67
N ARG A 177 9.60 3.75 -7.85
CA ARG A 177 10.42 2.79 -8.61
C ARG A 177 11.73 3.45 -8.97
N ILE A 178 12.84 2.75 -8.77
CA ILE A 178 14.17 3.24 -9.11
C ILE A 178 14.83 2.32 -10.12
N ASN A 179 15.56 2.91 -11.06
CA ASN A 179 16.37 2.18 -12.03
C ASN A 179 17.79 2.00 -11.45
N PRO A 180 18.24 0.78 -11.14
CA PRO A 180 19.56 0.54 -10.57
C PRO A 180 20.71 1.05 -11.44
N SER A 181 20.57 1.02 -12.77
CA SER A 181 21.64 1.43 -13.69
C SER A 181 22.01 2.91 -13.57
N LYS A 182 21.14 3.74 -12.97
CA LYS A 182 21.45 5.16 -12.68
C LYS A 182 22.30 5.37 -11.43
N TYR A 183 22.59 4.31 -10.68
CA TYR A 183 23.31 4.35 -9.40
C TYR A 183 24.57 3.49 -9.39
N GLU A 184 24.78 2.70 -10.44
CA GLU A 184 26.08 2.13 -10.76
C GLU A 184 27.00 3.28 -11.17
N ARG A 185 28.03 3.58 -10.37
CA ARG A 185 29.07 4.52 -10.82
C ARG A 185 29.83 3.85 -11.96
N GLU A 186 30.14 4.60 -13.01
CA GLU A 186 31.20 4.18 -13.93
C GLU A 186 32.49 3.96 -13.12
N PRO A 187 33.29 2.93 -13.45
CA PRO A 187 34.60 2.77 -12.85
C PRO A 187 35.39 4.06 -13.06
N GLU A 188 35.97 4.61 -11.99
CA GLU A 188 36.98 5.67 -12.13
C GLU A 188 38.19 5.03 -12.83
N ASP A 189 38.50 5.49 -14.05
CA ASP A 189 39.71 5.16 -14.81
C ASP A 189 40.99 5.61 -14.08
#